data_AF-A0A7Y2BKF0-F1
#
_entry.id   AF-A0A7Y2BKF0-F1
#
_cell.length_a   1.000
_cell.length_b   1.000
_cell.length_c   1.000
_cell.angle_alpha   90.00
_cell.angle_beta   90.00
_cell.angle_gamma   90.00
#
_symmetry.space_group_name_H-M   'P 1'
#
loop_
_entity.id
_entity.type
_entity.pdbx_description
1 polymer ?
#
loop_
_entity_poly.entity_id
_entity_poly.type
_entity_poly.pdbx_seq_one_letter_code
_entity_poly.pdbx_strand_id
1 'polypeptide(L)'
;VKPIKQVATVAGRADMTFVDALMTKLPSLNVLELGRIFARLQNGVVHMYGAVMIVGVVAVLAFFWAPHSHIEATFEGNNVDLTTPLGLGYEYRWDANSDGEFETTWAEAPGTSFAYKKGDVRGVAVFLMNARSGVERRVHVGEDWVPLPIEAVAPVATLRREDVGFEVRLDGEDLVFRRPDPPTLLAGSKELRLPLGKGGRLGPARVIARPVVEATVEVRNAFGNQRRATKEITLPFWIEEPPSHAVLTPRSQEVVR
;
A
#
# COMPACT_ATOMS: atom_id res chain seq x y z
N VAL A 1 15.33 17.41 51.33
CA VAL A 1 15.92 18.40 50.38
C VAL A 1 17.27 17.95 49.76
N LYS A 2 18.03 17.01 50.34
CA LYS A 2 19.34 16.58 49.78
C LYS A 2 19.34 15.58 48.59
N PRO A 3 18.39 14.62 48.44
CA PRO A 3 18.50 13.61 47.38
C PRO A 3 18.15 14.15 45.97
N ILE A 4 17.24 15.13 45.88
CA ILE A 4 16.83 15.76 44.61
C ILE A 4 17.97 16.56 43.96
N LYS A 5 18.83 17.20 44.76
CA LYS A 5 20.02 17.92 44.24
C LYS A 5 21.09 16.99 43.68
N GLN A 6 21.23 15.77 44.22
CA GLN A 6 22.20 14.80 43.71
C GLN A 6 21.77 14.20 42.38
N VAL A 7 20.48 13.85 42.23
CA VAL A 7 19.93 13.36 40.95
C VAL A 7 20.02 14.43 39.87
N ALA A 8 19.73 15.70 40.20
CA ALA A 8 19.86 16.81 39.25
C ALA A 8 21.31 17.07 38.80
N THR A 9 22.30 16.86 39.68
CA THR A 9 23.73 17.06 39.35
C THR A 9 24.29 15.92 38.49
N VAL A 10 23.82 14.69 38.70
CA VAL A 10 24.17 13.52 37.88
C VAL A 10 23.48 13.60 36.51
N ALA A 11 22.20 13.98 36.47
CA ALA A 11 21.47 14.20 35.22
C ALA A 11 22.10 15.31 34.37
N GLY A 12 22.48 16.44 34.96
CA GLY A 12 23.14 17.54 34.24
C GLY A 12 24.53 17.18 33.70
N ARG A 13 25.31 16.35 34.43
CA ARG A 13 26.59 15.83 33.91
C ARG A 13 26.41 14.76 32.84
N ALA A 14 25.41 13.89 32.97
CA ALA A 14 25.11 12.90 31.95
C ALA A 14 24.63 13.56 30.64
N ASP A 15 23.75 14.55 30.73
CA ASP A 15 23.22 15.29 29.58
C ASP A 15 24.31 16.08 28.86
N MET A 16 25.13 16.84 29.60
CA MET A 16 26.23 17.60 29.00
C MET A 16 27.30 16.70 28.38
N THR A 17 27.58 15.52 28.93
CA THR A 17 28.63 14.63 28.38
C THR A 17 28.11 13.77 27.25
N PHE A 18 26.85 13.29 27.32
CA PHE A 18 26.25 12.44 26.31
C PHE A 18 25.83 13.26 25.09
N VAL A 19 25.15 14.40 25.28
CA VAL A 19 24.74 15.27 24.18
C VAL A 19 25.97 15.86 23.49
N ASP A 20 26.97 16.34 24.23
CA ASP A 20 28.16 16.95 23.61
C ASP A 20 29.13 15.92 22.98
N ALA A 21 29.18 14.68 23.50
CA ALA A 21 29.95 13.61 22.84
C ALA A 21 29.25 13.06 21.59
N LEU A 22 27.93 12.89 21.64
CA LEU A 22 27.16 12.25 20.57
C LEU A 22 26.81 13.23 19.44
N MET A 23 26.42 14.48 19.76
CA MET A 23 25.98 15.46 18.75
C MET A 23 27.13 16.29 18.17
N THR A 24 28.23 16.47 18.88
CA THR A 24 29.30 17.40 18.47
C THR A 24 30.62 16.69 18.19
N LYS A 25 31.04 15.74 19.03
CA LYS A 25 32.33 15.04 18.84
C LYS A 25 32.32 13.91 17.81
N LEU A 26 31.26 13.09 17.77
CA LEU A 26 31.17 12.03 16.76
C LEU A 26 31.04 12.57 15.33
N PRO A 27 30.21 13.60 15.05
CA PRO A 27 30.17 14.18 13.71
C PRO A 27 31.47 14.86 13.32
N SER A 28 32.13 15.57 14.25
CA SER A 28 33.40 16.24 13.96
C SER A 28 34.56 15.25 13.73
N LEU A 29 34.59 14.12 14.43
CA LEU A 29 35.54 13.03 14.15
C LEU A 29 35.30 12.41 12.77
N ASN A 30 34.05 12.11 12.42
CA ASN A 30 33.70 11.58 11.09
C ASN A 30 34.06 12.56 9.97
N VAL A 31 33.78 13.85 10.15
CA VAL A 31 34.12 14.90 9.17
C VAL A 31 35.63 15.09 9.05
N LEU A 32 36.39 14.98 10.15
CA LEU A 32 37.85 15.10 10.15
C LEU A 32 38.52 13.91 9.45
N GLU A 33 38.04 12.69 9.69
CA GLU A 33 38.57 11.48 9.03
C GLU A 33 38.21 11.45 7.54
N LEU A 34 36.98 11.78 7.18
CA LEU A 34 36.59 11.97 5.77
C LEU A 34 37.43 13.05 5.11
N GLY A 35 37.65 14.19 5.78
CA GLY A 35 38.51 15.26 5.29
C GLY A 35 39.96 14.82 5.04
N ARG A 36 40.53 13.99 5.92
CA ARG A 36 41.88 13.39 5.70
C ARG A 36 41.92 12.40 4.54
N ILE A 37 40.87 11.61 4.35
CA ILE A 37 40.75 10.67 3.23
C ILE A 37 40.65 11.45 1.91
N PHE A 38 39.78 12.48 1.85
CA PHE A 38 39.62 13.33 0.67
C PHE A 38 40.87 14.17 0.35
N ALA A 39 41.58 14.67 1.37
CA ALA A 39 42.84 15.40 1.15
C ALA A 39 43.94 14.51 0.53
N ARG A 40 43.94 13.20 0.82
CA ARG A 40 44.86 12.23 0.22
C ARG A 40 44.45 11.77 -1.19
N LEU A 41 43.20 12.00 -1.60
CA LEU A 41 42.75 11.74 -2.99
C LEU A 41 43.28 12.80 -3.97
N GLN A 42 43.62 14.02 -3.48
CA GLN A 42 44.19 15.11 -4.27
C GLN A 42 45.73 15.08 -4.32
N ASN A 43 46.36 13.90 -4.41
CA ASN A 43 47.83 13.77 -4.45
C ASN A 43 48.48 14.19 -5.80
N GLY A 44 47.78 14.96 -6.66
CA GLY A 44 48.32 15.43 -7.94
C GLY A 44 48.62 14.34 -8.99
N VAL A 45 48.33 13.07 -8.67
CA VAL A 45 48.51 11.94 -9.58
C VAL A 45 47.30 11.85 -10.50
N VAL A 46 47.48 12.17 -11.78
CA VAL A 46 46.44 12.17 -12.82
C VAL A 46 45.64 10.85 -12.84
N HIS A 47 46.29 9.72 -12.50
CA HIS A 47 45.66 8.40 -12.49
C HIS A 47 44.58 8.26 -11.39
N MET A 48 44.67 8.99 -10.27
CA MET A 48 43.66 8.96 -9.21
C MET A 48 42.36 9.64 -9.65
N TYR A 49 42.46 10.76 -10.36
CA TYR A 49 41.29 11.42 -10.96
C TYR A 49 40.61 10.50 -11.97
N GLY A 50 41.40 9.84 -12.83
CA GLY A 50 40.88 8.83 -13.77
C GLY A 50 40.18 7.66 -13.08
N ALA A 51 40.78 7.12 -12.01
CA ALA A 51 40.20 6.02 -11.25
C ALA A 51 38.86 6.40 -10.60
N VAL A 52 38.77 7.58 -9.98
CA VAL A 52 37.52 8.08 -9.36
C VAL A 52 36.44 8.28 -10.43
N MET A 53 36.80 8.83 -11.59
CA MET A 53 35.86 8.98 -12.71
C MET A 53 35.33 7.63 -13.20
N ILE A 54 36.20 6.63 -13.35
CA ILE A 54 35.80 5.27 -13.74
C ILE A 54 34.86 4.67 -12.69
N VAL A 55 35.18 4.78 -11.40
CA VAL A 55 34.31 4.31 -10.31
C VAL A 55 32.96 5.01 -10.36
N GLY A 56 32.93 6.33 -10.58
CA GLY A 56 31.70 7.09 -10.74
C GLY A 56 30.85 6.60 -11.91
N VAL A 57 31.46 6.40 -13.08
CA VAL A 57 30.78 5.87 -14.26
C VAL A 57 30.23 4.47 -14.00
N VAL A 58 31.04 3.58 -13.41
CA VAL A 58 30.60 2.21 -13.07
C VAL A 58 29.45 2.23 -12.06
N ALA A 59 29.50 3.11 -11.05
CA ALA A 59 28.42 3.25 -10.08
C ALA A 59 27.11 3.72 -10.72
N VAL A 60 27.18 4.71 -11.63
CA VAL A 60 26.01 5.17 -12.40
C VAL A 60 25.47 4.06 -13.30
N LEU A 61 26.33 3.35 -14.03
CA LEU A 61 25.91 2.21 -14.87
C LEU A 61 25.28 1.08 -14.04
N ALA A 62 25.84 0.78 -12.87
CA ALA A 62 25.29 -0.21 -11.95
C ALA A 62 23.92 0.22 -11.40
N PHE A 63 23.70 1.51 -11.15
CA PHE A 63 22.40 2.03 -10.72
C PHE A 63 21.31 1.82 -11.78
N PHE A 64 21.63 2.00 -13.07
CA PHE A 64 20.71 1.76 -14.18
C PHE A 64 20.57 0.27 -14.58
N TRP A 65 21.38 -0.60 -13.98
CA TRP A 65 21.37 -2.03 -14.31
C TRP A 65 20.06 -2.72 -13.89
N ALA A 66 19.52 -2.35 -12.73
CA ALA A 66 18.29 -2.94 -12.19
C ALA A 66 17.10 -1.97 -12.39
N PRO A 67 16.06 -2.36 -13.14
CA PRO A 67 14.85 -1.55 -13.24
C PRO A 67 14.20 -1.39 -11.86
N HIS A 68 13.69 -0.20 -11.58
CA HIS A 68 12.93 0.09 -10.36
C HIS A 68 11.48 0.30 -10.78
N SER A 69 10.59 -0.52 -10.22
CA SER A 69 9.18 -0.53 -10.58
C SER A 69 8.35 -0.65 -9.32
N HIS A 70 7.41 0.26 -9.15
CA HIS A 70 6.35 0.18 -8.15
C HIS A 70 5.08 0.74 -8.79
N ILE A 71 3.94 0.17 -8.43
CA ILE A 71 2.66 0.58 -9.04
C ILE A 71 2.04 1.67 -8.16
N GLU A 72 1.62 2.76 -8.76
CA GLU A 72 0.74 3.76 -8.18
C GLU A 72 -0.62 3.67 -8.89
N ALA A 73 -1.70 3.81 -8.11
CA ALA A 73 -3.05 3.72 -8.62
C ALA A 73 -3.79 5.00 -8.24
N THR A 74 -4.30 5.70 -9.25
CA THR A 74 -5.18 6.85 -9.11
C THR A 74 -6.56 6.50 -9.65
N PHE A 75 -7.60 7.04 -9.04
CA PHE A 75 -8.97 6.67 -9.34
C PHE A 75 -9.69 7.87 -9.96
N GLU A 76 -10.15 7.71 -11.20
CA GLU A 76 -10.97 8.70 -11.90
C GLU A 76 -12.33 8.08 -12.26
N GLY A 77 -13.34 8.36 -11.43
CA GLY A 77 -14.66 7.72 -11.55
C GLY A 77 -14.56 6.22 -11.32
N ASN A 78 -14.87 5.43 -12.36
CA ASN A 78 -14.79 3.97 -12.33
C ASN A 78 -13.51 3.42 -13.02
N ASN A 79 -12.68 4.31 -13.56
CA ASN A 79 -11.40 3.95 -14.16
C ASN A 79 -10.29 4.05 -13.13
N VAL A 80 -9.31 3.17 -13.27
CA VAL A 80 -8.10 3.16 -12.46
C VAL A 80 -6.92 3.42 -13.37
N ASP A 81 -6.27 4.55 -13.14
CA ASP A 81 -5.03 4.88 -13.82
C ASP A 81 -3.88 4.28 -13.01
N LEU A 82 -3.17 3.37 -13.66
CA LEU A 82 -2.02 2.68 -13.14
C LEU A 82 -0.78 3.34 -13.70
N THR A 83 0.15 3.71 -12.83
CA THR A 83 1.42 4.32 -13.23
C THR A 83 2.58 3.67 -12.48
N THR A 84 3.77 3.72 -13.08
CA THR A 84 5.03 3.31 -12.45
C THR A 84 6.07 4.41 -12.68
N PRO A 85 7.14 4.51 -11.88
CA PRO A 85 8.19 5.49 -12.14
C PRO A 85 8.79 5.38 -13.54
N LEU A 86 8.99 6.55 -14.17
CA LEU A 86 9.71 6.65 -15.42
C LEU A 86 11.21 6.35 -15.20
N GLY A 87 11.81 5.59 -16.10
CA GLY A 87 13.26 5.38 -16.16
C GLY A 87 13.78 5.58 -17.58
N LEU A 88 15.05 5.97 -17.69
CA LEU A 88 15.67 6.23 -19.00
C LEU A 88 15.81 4.93 -19.78
N GLY A 89 15.23 4.87 -20.99
CA GLY A 89 15.26 3.69 -21.86
C GLY A 89 14.50 2.50 -21.27
N TYR A 90 13.50 2.76 -20.42
CA TYR A 90 12.61 1.73 -19.93
C TYR A 90 11.42 1.58 -20.86
N GLU A 91 11.01 0.34 -21.05
CA GLU A 91 9.74 0.00 -21.65
C GLU A 91 8.91 -0.77 -20.64
N TYR A 92 7.60 -0.61 -20.76
CA TYR A 92 6.61 -1.05 -19.81
C TYR A 92 5.57 -1.89 -20.52
N ARG A 93 5.11 -2.94 -19.84
CA ARG A 93 3.86 -3.61 -20.19
C ARG A 93 3.06 -3.91 -18.93
N TRP A 94 1.74 -3.82 -19.06
CA TRP A 94 0.80 -3.95 -17.97
C TRP A 94 -0.05 -5.20 -18.15
N ASP A 95 -0.19 -5.92 -17.04
CA ASP A 95 -1.18 -6.96 -16.78
C ASP A 95 -2.03 -6.41 -15.62
N ALA A 96 -3.03 -5.61 -15.98
CA ALA A 96 -3.77 -4.72 -15.10
C ALA A 96 -4.66 -5.48 -14.12
N ASN A 97 -5.14 -6.67 -14.48
CA ASN A 97 -5.93 -7.55 -13.60
C ASN A 97 -5.13 -8.76 -13.04
N SER A 98 -3.83 -8.85 -13.36
CA SER A 98 -2.92 -9.92 -12.94
C SER A 98 -3.44 -11.31 -13.34
N ASP A 99 -4.05 -11.44 -14.52
CA ASP A 99 -4.58 -12.72 -15.03
C ASP A 99 -3.56 -13.52 -15.85
N GLY A 100 -2.39 -12.94 -16.13
CA GLY A 100 -1.31 -13.54 -16.89
C GLY A 100 -1.29 -13.15 -18.36
N GLU A 101 -2.31 -12.46 -18.87
CA GLU A 101 -2.33 -11.83 -20.18
C GLU A 101 -2.08 -10.33 -20.05
N PHE A 102 -1.14 -9.80 -20.83
CA PHE A 102 -0.83 -8.37 -20.79
C PHE A 102 -1.81 -7.59 -21.67
N GLU A 103 -2.50 -6.59 -21.13
CA GLU A 103 -3.37 -5.71 -21.92
C GLU A 103 -2.59 -4.71 -22.77
N THR A 104 -1.33 -4.45 -22.40
CA THR A 104 -0.45 -3.57 -23.19
C THR A 104 0.74 -4.32 -23.75
N THR A 105 1.17 -3.90 -24.95
CA THR A 105 2.49 -4.26 -25.47
C THR A 105 3.57 -3.41 -24.81
N TRP A 106 4.84 -3.82 -24.96
CA TRP A 106 5.98 -3.02 -24.55
C TRP A 106 5.91 -1.61 -25.18
N ALA A 107 5.92 -0.58 -24.35
CA ALA A 107 5.90 0.81 -24.75
C ALA A 107 6.68 1.68 -23.76
N GLU A 108 7.14 2.85 -24.18
CA GLU A 108 7.83 3.81 -23.29
C GLU A 108 6.86 4.50 -22.30
N ALA A 109 5.55 4.39 -22.52
CA ALA A 109 4.54 4.97 -21.64
C ALA A 109 4.50 4.23 -20.30
N PRO A 110 4.74 4.91 -19.16
CA PRO A 110 4.86 4.28 -17.84
C PRO A 110 3.50 4.07 -17.16
N GLY A 111 2.40 4.14 -17.90
CA GLY A 111 1.07 4.01 -17.31
C GLY A 111 0.01 3.58 -18.30
N THR A 112 -1.11 3.11 -17.75
CA THR A 112 -2.30 2.66 -18.47
C THR A 112 -3.55 2.98 -17.67
N SER A 113 -4.70 3.05 -18.32
CA SER A 113 -6.00 3.20 -17.66
C SER A 113 -6.80 1.93 -17.85
N PHE A 114 -7.37 1.40 -16.78
CA PHE A 114 -8.11 0.14 -16.80
C PHE A 114 -9.42 0.25 -16.02
N ALA A 115 -10.47 -0.36 -16.57
CA ALA A 115 -11.78 -0.45 -15.96
C ALA A 115 -12.02 -1.89 -15.47
N TYR A 116 -11.85 -2.09 -14.15
CA TYR A 116 -12.01 -3.41 -13.53
C TYR A 116 -13.45 -3.91 -13.58
N LYS A 117 -13.59 -5.22 -13.80
CA LYS A 117 -14.84 -5.96 -13.81
C LYS A 117 -14.92 -6.88 -12.59
N LYS A 118 -16.11 -7.42 -12.32
CA LYS A 118 -16.35 -8.33 -11.19
C LYS A 118 -15.40 -9.55 -11.21
N GLY A 119 -15.07 -10.05 -12.40
CA GLY A 119 -14.14 -11.18 -12.58
C GLY A 119 -12.67 -10.88 -12.21
N ASP A 120 -12.30 -9.60 -12.15
CA ASP A 120 -10.93 -9.17 -11.83
C ASP A 120 -10.69 -9.04 -10.31
N VAL A 121 -11.75 -9.20 -9.50
CA VAL A 121 -11.67 -9.11 -8.04
C VAL A 121 -10.98 -10.36 -7.48
N ARG A 122 -9.85 -10.15 -6.78
CA ARG A 122 -9.06 -11.20 -6.14
C ARG A 122 -9.43 -11.43 -4.68
N GLY A 123 -10.07 -10.45 -4.05
CA GLY A 123 -10.54 -10.57 -2.68
C GLY A 123 -11.36 -9.39 -2.22
N VAL A 124 -11.73 -9.41 -0.95
CA VAL A 124 -12.46 -8.32 -0.30
C VAL A 124 -11.70 -7.87 0.94
N ALA A 125 -11.54 -6.56 1.05
CA ALA A 125 -10.98 -5.93 2.24
C ALA A 125 -12.09 -5.18 3.00
N VAL A 126 -12.12 -5.36 4.31
CA VAL A 126 -13.02 -4.65 5.20
C VAL A 126 -12.31 -3.48 5.82
N PHE A 127 -12.87 -2.29 5.66
CA PHE A 127 -12.37 -1.06 6.23
C PHE A 127 -13.22 -0.68 7.44
N LEU A 128 -12.57 -0.62 8.59
CA LEU A 128 -13.12 -0.05 9.81
C LEU A 128 -12.71 1.41 9.85
N MET A 129 -13.67 2.32 9.99
CA MET A 129 -13.40 3.74 10.09
C MET A 129 -14.14 4.33 11.28
N ASN A 130 -13.44 5.05 12.14
CA ASN A 130 -14.10 5.82 13.19
C ASN A 130 -14.69 7.10 12.61
N ALA A 131 -16.01 7.26 12.73
CA ALA A 131 -16.72 8.38 12.13
C ALA A 131 -16.31 9.77 12.72
N ARG A 132 -15.70 9.81 13.90
CA ARG A 132 -15.26 11.05 14.56
C ARG A 132 -13.80 11.37 14.30
N SER A 133 -12.91 10.40 14.44
CA SER A 133 -11.46 10.63 14.29
C SER A 133 -10.96 10.49 12.86
N GLY A 134 -11.74 9.84 11.98
CA GLY A 134 -11.31 9.52 10.61
C GLY A 134 -10.24 8.43 10.54
N VAL A 135 -9.83 7.83 11.67
CA VAL A 135 -8.87 6.73 11.70
C VAL A 135 -9.48 5.52 10.98
N GLU A 136 -8.77 5.00 10.00
CA GLU A 136 -9.18 3.87 9.17
C GLU A 136 -8.23 2.68 9.35
N ARG A 137 -8.78 1.47 9.39
CA ARG A 137 -8.04 0.21 9.48
C ARG A 137 -8.57 -0.79 8.46
N ARG A 138 -7.66 -1.31 7.62
CA ARG A 138 -7.92 -2.43 6.70
C ARG A 138 -7.81 -3.76 7.43
N VAL A 139 -8.78 -4.64 7.20
CA VAL A 139 -8.83 -6.03 7.65
C VAL A 139 -9.03 -6.90 6.40
N HIS A 140 -8.19 -7.91 6.23
CA HIS A 140 -8.38 -8.90 5.16
C HIS A 140 -9.37 -9.94 5.64
N VAL A 141 -10.39 -10.22 4.82
CA VAL A 141 -11.46 -11.15 5.18
C VAL A 141 -11.60 -12.17 4.06
N GLY A 142 -11.58 -13.45 4.45
CA GLY A 142 -11.86 -14.59 3.57
C GLY A 142 -13.09 -15.35 4.06
N GLU A 143 -13.18 -16.63 3.73
CA GLU A 143 -14.28 -17.50 4.15
C GLU A 143 -14.22 -17.87 5.65
N ASP A 144 -13.03 -17.76 6.24
CA ASP A 144 -12.79 -18.00 7.66
C ASP A 144 -13.21 -16.82 8.53
N TRP A 145 -13.59 -17.12 9.77
CA TRP A 145 -13.91 -16.11 10.77
C TRP A 145 -12.66 -15.39 11.27
N VAL A 146 -12.64 -14.07 11.08
CA VAL A 146 -11.54 -13.19 11.50
C VAL A 146 -12.05 -12.19 12.53
N PRO A 147 -11.36 -11.97 13.66
CA PRO A 147 -11.76 -10.97 14.64
C PRO A 147 -11.67 -9.55 14.07
N LEU A 148 -12.65 -8.71 14.37
CA LEU A 148 -12.68 -7.30 14.01
C LEU A 148 -12.06 -6.45 15.12
N PRO A 149 -10.90 -5.81 14.88
CA PRO A 149 -10.23 -4.99 15.88
C PRO A 149 -10.84 -3.58 15.93
N ILE A 150 -12.06 -3.44 16.44
CA ILE A 150 -12.77 -2.14 16.53
C ILE A 150 -12.00 -1.17 17.45
N GLU A 151 -11.31 -1.68 18.45
CA GLU A 151 -10.40 -0.96 19.32
C GLU A 151 -9.20 -0.32 18.60
N ALA A 152 -8.86 -0.78 17.39
CA ALA A 152 -7.80 -0.17 16.59
C ALA A 152 -8.22 1.17 15.98
N VAL A 153 -9.53 1.45 15.89
CA VAL A 153 -10.07 2.69 15.31
C VAL A 153 -10.80 3.55 16.34
N ALA A 154 -11.28 2.98 17.44
CA ALA A 154 -12.01 3.68 18.49
C ALA A 154 -11.34 3.52 19.86
N PRO A 155 -11.18 4.62 20.64
CA PRO A 155 -10.65 4.54 21.99
C PRO A 155 -11.49 3.62 22.87
N VAL A 156 -10.84 2.75 23.64
CA VAL A 156 -11.51 1.78 24.54
C VAL A 156 -12.50 2.46 25.50
N ALA A 157 -12.20 3.67 25.96
CA ALA A 157 -13.09 4.45 26.83
C ALA A 157 -14.43 4.83 26.18
N THR A 158 -14.52 4.79 24.86
CA THR A 158 -15.75 5.09 24.10
C THR A 158 -16.51 3.84 23.66
N LEU A 159 -15.90 2.67 23.80
CA LEU A 159 -16.48 1.39 23.40
C LEU A 159 -17.31 0.80 24.53
N ARG A 160 -18.51 0.34 24.19
CA ARG A 160 -19.32 -0.47 25.09
C ARG A 160 -18.94 -1.94 24.93
N ARG A 161 -19.29 -2.77 25.93
CA ARG A 161 -19.11 -4.22 25.86
C ARG A 161 -19.82 -4.84 24.64
N GLU A 162 -20.87 -4.21 24.14
CA GLU A 162 -21.63 -4.63 22.94
C GLU A 162 -20.95 -4.25 21.61
N ASP A 163 -19.96 -3.36 21.62
CA ASP A 163 -19.28 -2.86 20.42
C ASP A 163 -18.04 -3.67 20.04
N VAL A 164 -17.66 -4.68 20.84
CA VAL A 164 -16.40 -5.42 20.71
C VAL A 164 -16.62 -6.93 20.64
N GLY A 165 -15.61 -7.64 20.12
CA GLY A 165 -15.65 -9.10 19.97
C GLY A 165 -16.46 -9.57 18.78
N PHE A 166 -16.65 -8.73 17.77
CA PHE A 166 -17.22 -9.20 16.51
C PHE A 166 -16.16 -9.98 15.71
N GLU A 167 -16.61 -11.03 15.07
CA GLU A 167 -15.88 -11.71 14.01
C GLU A 167 -16.59 -11.44 12.69
N VAL A 168 -15.83 -11.42 11.61
CA VAL A 168 -16.33 -11.26 10.25
C VAL A 168 -15.82 -12.39 9.37
N ARG A 169 -16.66 -12.84 8.44
CA ARG A 169 -16.26 -13.67 7.31
C ARG A 169 -16.98 -13.19 6.05
N LEU A 170 -16.48 -13.63 4.92
CA LEU A 170 -17.14 -13.52 3.62
C LEU A 170 -18.03 -14.75 3.40
N ASP A 171 -19.30 -14.54 3.04
CA ASP A 171 -20.26 -15.60 2.66
C ASP A 171 -20.91 -15.18 1.33
N GLY A 172 -20.31 -15.59 0.21
CA GLY A 172 -20.74 -15.18 -1.13
C GLY A 172 -20.65 -13.66 -1.33
N GLU A 173 -21.81 -13.01 -1.49
CA GLU A 173 -21.93 -11.56 -1.70
C GLU A 173 -22.20 -10.76 -0.42
N ASP A 174 -22.17 -11.41 0.74
CA ASP A 174 -22.39 -10.79 2.03
C ASP A 174 -21.14 -10.90 2.93
N LEU A 175 -20.88 -9.84 3.70
CA LEU A 175 -20.09 -9.95 4.92
C LEU A 175 -21.00 -10.40 6.05
N VAL A 176 -20.64 -11.50 6.69
CA VAL A 176 -21.35 -12.00 7.85
C VAL A 176 -20.56 -11.64 9.09
N PHE A 177 -21.23 -10.94 10.00
CA PHE A 177 -20.71 -10.59 11.30
C PHE A 177 -21.38 -11.46 12.35
N ARG A 178 -20.60 -11.98 13.28
CA ARG A 178 -21.13 -12.64 14.46
C ARG A 178 -20.41 -12.13 15.69
N ARG A 179 -21.01 -12.36 16.84
CA ARG A 179 -20.32 -12.32 18.12
C ARG A 179 -20.20 -13.75 18.61
N PRO A 180 -19.00 -14.25 18.94
CA PRO A 180 -18.85 -15.50 19.64
C PRO A 180 -19.28 -15.27 21.09
N ASP A 181 -20.59 -15.28 21.34
CA ASP A 181 -21.11 -15.42 22.71
C ASP A 181 -20.85 -16.86 23.18
N PRO A 182 -20.65 -17.10 24.50
CA PRO A 182 -20.53 -18.45 25.02
C PRO A 182 -21.81 -19.23 24.68
N PRO A 183 -21.70 -20.54 24.39
CA PRO A 183 -22.82 -21.36 23.96
C PRO A 183 -23.79 -21.56 25.13
N THR A 184 -24.64 -20.57 25.39
CA THR A 184 -25.87 -20.80 26.12
C THR A 184 -26.81 -21.51 25.16
N LEU A 185 -27.25 -22.71 25.53
CA LEU A 185 -28.07 -23.67 24.74
C LEU A 185 -29.38 -23.11 24.15
N LEU A 186 -29.67 -21.82 24.30
CA LEU A 186 -30.93 -21.16 23.95
C LEU A 186 -30.76 -19.89 23.11
N ALA A 187 -29.54 -19.39 22.88
CA ALA A 187 -29.30 -18.20 22.08
C ALA A 187 -28.61 -18.61 20.77
N GLY A 188 -29.39 -18.76 19.68
CA GLY A 188 -28.81 -18.85 18.35
C GLY A 188 -27.88 -17.65 18.11
N SER A 189 -26.68 -17.91 17.60
CA SER A 189 -25.74 -16.84 17.25
C SER A 189 -26.41 -15.91 16.24
N LYS A 190 -26.71 -14.68 16.66
CA LYS A 190 -27.35 -13.70 15.78
C LYS A 190 -26.32 -13.21 14.77
N GLU A 191 -26.37 -13.77 13.58
CA GLU A 191 -25.56 -13.33 12.45
C GLU A 191 -26.17 -12.05 11.85
N LEU A 192 -25.32 -11.05 11.61
CA LEU A 192 -25.67 -9.85 10.88
C LEU A 192 -25.04 -9.94 9.49
N ARG A 193 -25.84 -9.78 8.43
CA ARG A 193 -25.37 -9.79 7.05
C ARG A 193 -25.31 -8.37 6.50
N LEU A 194 -24.21 -8.03 5.86
CA LEU A 194 -24.01 -6.77 5.15
C LEU A 194 -23.65 -7.08 3.70
N PRO A 195 -24.49 -6.71 2.73
CA PRO A 195 -24.16 -6.88 1.32
C PRO A 195 -22.88 -6.13 0.98
N LEU A 196 -22.05 -6.74 0.14
CA LEU A 196 -20.83 -6.11 -0.34
C LEU A 196 -21.12 -4.78 -1.05
N GLY A 197 -20.21 -3.82 -0.93
CA GLY A 197 -20.40 -2.45 -1.41
C GLY A 197 -21.33 -1.59 -0.55
N LYS A 198 -22.06 -2.17 0.42
CA LYS A 198 -22.81 -1.40 1.41
C LYS A 198 -21.97 -1.16 2.66
N GLY A 199 -22.20 -0.01 3.28
CA GLY A 199 -21.59 0.35 4.56
C GLY A 199 -22.54 0.09 5.72
N GLY A 200 -22.02 -0.51 6.79
CA GLY A 200 -22.71 -0.71 8.06
C GLY A 200 -22.11 0.15 9.18
N ARG A 201 -22.75 0.12 10.35
CA ARG A 201 -22.18 0.65 11.60
C ARG A 201 -22.13 -0.45 12.65
N LEU A 202 -20.99 -0.59 13.31
CA LEU A 202 -20.78 -1.41 14.49
C LEU A 202 -20.27 -0.49 15.60
N GLY A 203 -21.18 -0.10 16.50
CA GLY A 203 -20.88 0.91 17.52
C GLY A 203 -20.41 2.23 16.92
N PRO A 204 -19.24 2.77 17.33
CA PRO A 204 -18.67 4.00 16.76
C PRO A 204 -17.93 3.79 15.42
N ALA A 205 -17.71 2.55 15.00
CA ALA A 205 -17.02 2.23 13.75
C ALA A 205 -18.01 2.08 12.59
N ARG A 206 -17.70 2.74 11.47
CA ARG A 206 -18.30 2.46 10.17
C ARG A 206 -17.52 1.32 9.53
N VAL A 207 -18.24 0.35 8.99
CA VAL A 207 -17.67 -0.82 8.32
C VAL A 207 -18.03 -0.75 6.85
N ILE A 208 -17.06 -0.86 5.96
CA ILE A 208 -17.28 -0.84 4.52
C ILE A 208 -16.46 -1.96 3.88
N ALA A 209 -17.09 -2.78 3.05
CA ALA A 209 -16.41 -3.75 2.20
C ALA A 209 -15.94 -3.06 0.91
N ARG A 210 -14.69 -3.28 0.52
CA ARG A 210 -14.15 -2.81 -0.77
C ARG A 210 -13.50 -3.98 -1.51
N PRO A 211 -13.66 -4.05 -2.84
CA PRO A 211 -13.01 -5.08 -3.62
C PRO A 211 -11.51 -4.80 -3.70
N VAL A 212 -10.73 -5.88 -3.68
CA VAL A 212 -9.29 -5.87 -3.87
C VAL A 212 -9.01 -6.51 -5.22
N VAL A 213 -8.32 -5.78 -6.06
CA VAL A 213 -7.79 -6.23 -7.35
C VAL A 213 -6.28 -6.27 -7.25
N GLU A 214 -5.64 -6.93 -8.20
CA GLU A 214 -4.19 -7.01 -8.29
C GLU A 214 -3.78 -6.54 -9.67
N ALA A 215 -2.73 -5.71 -9.74
CA ALA A 215 -2.11 -5.30 -10.98
C ALA A 215 -0.64 -5.73 -11.00
N THR A 216 -0.18 -6.15 -12.16
CA THR A 216 1.20 -6.48 -12.46
C THR A 216 1.75 -5.52 -13.51
N VAL A 217 2.97 -5.03 -13.29
CA VAL A 217 3.75 -4.32 -14.30
C VAL A 217 5.06 -5.05 -14.52
N GLU A 218 5.46 -5.16 -15.78
CA GLU A 218 6.81 -5.55 -16.14
C GLU A 218 7.54 -4.38 -16.78
N VAL A 219 8.77 -4.20 -16.32
CA VAL A 219 9.67 -3.15 -16.77
C VAL A 219 10.91 -3.80 -17.33
N ARG A 220 11.29 -3.42 -18.55
CA ARG A 220 12.56 -3.81 -19.14
C ARG A 220 13.39 -2.58 -19.45
N ASN A 221 14.70 -2.65 -19.23
CA ASN A 221 15.61 -1.57 -19.61
C ASN A 221 16.25 -1.85 -20.99
N ALA A 222 16.99 -0.87 -21.51
CA ALA A 222 17.72 -0.97 -22.77
C ALA A 222 18.78 -2.09 -22.81
N PHE A 223 19.17 -2.65 -21.66
CA PHE A 223 20.10 -3.78 -21.55
C PHE A 223 19.39 -5.14 -21.59
N GLY A 224 18.06 -5.15 -21.70
CA GLY A 224 17.25 -6.37 -21.69
C GLY A 224 16.98 -6.94 -20.30
N ASN A 225 17.42 -6.28 -19.23
CA ASN A 225 17.10 -6.69 -17.86
C ASN A 225 15.62 -6.41 -17.59
N GLN A 226 14.91 -7.39 -17.04
CA GLN A 226 13.48 -7.30 -16.75
C GLN A 226 13.24 -7.36 -15.24
N ARG A 227 12.20 -6.65 -14.79
CA ARG A 227 11.67 -6.74 -13.44
C ARG A 227 10.16 -6.73 -13.48
N ARG A 228 9.57 -7.62 -12.68
CA ARG A 228 8.13 -7.67 -12.44
C ARG A 228 7.83 -7.07 -11.08
N ALA A 229 6.78 -6.24 -11.01
CA ALA A 229 6.21 -5.77 -9.76
C ALA A 229 4.70 -6.02 -9.79
N THR A 230 4.18 -6.49 -8.67
CA THR A 230 2.76 -6.80 -8.49
C THR A 230 2.26 -6.06 -7.26
N LYS A 231 1.06 -5.49 -7.33
CA LYS A 231 0.47 -4.72 -6.25
C LYS A 231 -1.01 -4.98 -6.12
N GLU A 232 -1.44 -5.26 -4.89
CA GLU A 232 -2.85 -5.21 -4.52
C GLU A 232 -3.35 -3.78 -4.43
N ILE A 233 -4.49 -3.52 -5.06
CA ILE A 233 -5.16 -2.23 -5.11
C ILE A 233 -6.56 -2.42 -4.53
N THR A 234 -6.88 -1.64 -3.51
CA THR A 234 -8.26 -1.57 -3.01
C THR A 234 -9.02 -0.51 -3.79
N LEU A 235 -10.11 -0.91 -4.43
CA LEU A 235 -10.95 0.03 -5.15
C LEU A 235 -11.83 0.82 -4.17
N PRO A 236 -11.97 2.14 -4.33
CA PRO A 236 -12.79 2.95 -3.45
C PRO A 236 -14.29 2.77 -3.70
N PHE A 237 -14.67 2.16 -4.82
CA PHE A 237 -16.02 1.86 -5.26
C PHE A 237 -16.25 0.34 -5.35
N TRP A 238 -17.52 -0.05 -5.34
CA TRP A 238 -17.92 -1.42 -5.64
C TRP A 238 -18.10 -1.58 -7.14
N ILE A 239 -17.64 -2.70 -7.70
CA ILE A 239 -17.85 -3.00 -9.12
C ILE A 239 -19.26 -3.60 -9.24
N GLU A 240 -20.20 -2.78 -9.70
CA GLU A 240 -21.52 -3.25 -10.10
C GLU A 240 -21.41 -3.98 -11.45
N GLU A 241 -22.19 -5.05 -11.62
CA GLU A 241 -22.35 -5.66 -12.93
C GLU A 241 -22.99 -4.58 -13.84
N PRO A 242 -22.46 -4.29 -15.04
CA PRO A 242 -23.21 -3.48 -15.98
C PRO A 242 -24.57 -4.18 -16.17
N PRO A 243 -25.71 -3.46 -16.19
CA PRO A 243 -26.99 -4.10 -16.41
C PRO A 243 -26.86 -4.96 -17.65
N SER A 244 -27.17 -6.25 -17.52
CA SER A 244 -27.25 -7.19 -18.62
C SER A 244 -28.40 -6.77 -19.51
N HIS A 245 -28.20 -5.69 -20.27
CA HIS A 245 -28.96 -5.41 -21.45
C HIS A 245 -28.60 -6.52 -22.42
N ALA A 246 -29.42 -7.57 -22.32
CA ALA A 246 -29.98 -8.27 -23.44
C ALA A 246 -29.67 -7.55 -24.75
N VAL A 247 -29.05 -8.32 -25.64
CA VAL A 247 -29.24 -8.23 -27.09
C VAL A 247 -30.64 -7.66 -27.38
N LEU A 248 -30.71 -6.33 -27.52
CA LEU A 248 -31.79 -5.64 -28.19
C LEU A 248 -31.17 -5.16 -29.49
N THR A 249 -31.10 -6.09 -30.42
CA THR A 249 -31.22 -5.73 -31.83
C THR A 249 -32.56 -5.04 -32.01
N PRO A 250 -32.62 -3.89 -32.69
CA PRO A 250 -33.69 -3.61 -33.62
C PRO A 250 -33.17 -3.94 -35.01
N ARG A 251 -33.77 -5.02 -35.54
CA ARG A 251 -34.03 -5.28 -36.94
C ARG A 251 -34.17 -3.99 -37.76
N SER A 252 -33.50 -3.96 -38.91
CA SER A 252 -33.98 -3.39 -40.19
C SER A 252 -34.69 -2.02 -40.16
N GLN A 253 -34.03 -1.00 -40.70
CA GLN A 253 -34.68 -0.13 -41.68
C GLN A 253 -33.80 0.01 -42.93
N GLU A 254 -34.12 -0.86 -43.88
CA GLU A 254 -34.11 -0.58 -45.29
C GLU A 254 -35.00 0.65 -45.54
N VAL A 255 -34.44 1.75 -46.04
CA VAL A 255 -35.18 2.73 -46.85
C VAL A 255 -34.27 3.17 -47.99
N VAL A 256 -34.59 2.62 -49.15
CA VAL A 256 -34.31 3.14 -50.48
C VAL A 256 -34.91 4.55 -50.60
N ARG A 257 -34.08 5.52 -51.02
CA ARG A 257 -34.38 6.45 -52.12
C ARG A 257 -33.10 7.12 -52.61
#